data_AF-A0A941CH08-F1
#
_entry.id   AF-A0A941CH08-F1
#
_cell.length_a   1.000
_cell.length_b   1.000
_cell.length_c   1.000
_cell.angle_alpha   90.00
_cell.angle_beta   90.00
_cell.angle_gamma   90.00
#
_symmetry.space_group_name_H-M   'P 1'
#
loop_
_entity.id
_entity.type
_entity.pdbx_description
1 polymer ?
#
loop_
_entity_poly.entity_id
_entity_poly.type
_entity_poly.pdbx_seq_one_letter_code
_entity_poly.pdbx_strand_id
1 'polypeptide(L)'
;MKKLVFATALAIGGLTLGTAATPIIFHDGIMEELIVQDFKEIAVSDVPSTVVTALETDYSGATLNKAYVNAEGQYKLEVSTAEGSNLELYADAEGNWIEI
;
A
#
# COMPACT_ATOMS: atom_id res chain seq x y z
N MET A 1 -9.11 -60.48 -27.36
CA MET A 1 -8.35 -61.41 -26.50
C MET A 1 -7.24 -60.64 -25.80
N LYS A 2 -7.12 -60.79 -24.47
CA LYS A 2 -5.86 -60.76 -23.67
C LYS A 2 -5.23 -59.36 -23.47
N LYS A 3 -4.95 -58.82 -22.27
CA LYS A 3 -4.84 -59.30 -20.88
C LYS A 3 -4.93 -58.07 -19.96
N LEU A 4 -5.91 -58.01 -19.06
CA LEU A 4 -5.79 -58.08 -17.59
C LEU A 4 -4.40 -57.80 -16.94
N VAL A 5 -4.39 -56.72 -16.14
CA VAL A 5 -3.89 -56.56 -14.75
C VAL A 5 -2.39 -56.58 -14.47
N PHE A 6 -1.90 -55.51 -13.83
CA PHE A 6 -1.05 -55.64 -12.65
C PHE A 6 -1.35 -54.54 -11.64
N ALA A 7 -1.86 -54.98 -10.48
CA ALA A 7 -2.11 -54.18 -9.30
C ALA A 7 -0.78 -53.78 -8.65
N THR A 8 -0.70 -52.54 -8.17
CA THR A 8 0.27 -52.18 -7.13
C THR A 8 -0.50 -51.49 -6.02
N ALA A 9 -0.79 -52.26 -4.97
CA ALA A 9 -1.29 -51.75 -3.71
C ALA A 9 -0.13 -51.06 -3.01
N LEU A 10 -0.18 -49.73 -2.92
CA LEU A 10 0.68 -48.96 -2.04
C LEU A 10 -0.17 -48.47 -0.87
N ALA A 11 -0.18 -49.27 0.19
CA ALA A 11 -0.69 -48.87 1.48
C ALA A 11 0.31 -47.86 2.09
N ILE A 12 -0.09 -46.60 2.20
CA ILE A 12 0.53 -45.58 3.04
C ILE A 12 -0.68 -44.98 3.76
N GLY A 13 -0.90 -45.30 5.03
CA GLY A 13 -0.07 -44.80 6.13
C GLY A 13 -0.85 -43.63 6.70
N GLY A 14 -1.58 -43.92 7.79
CA GLY A 14 -2.53 -42.98 8.37
C GLY A 14 -1.87 -41.76 8.99
N LEU A 15 -2.69 -40.74 9.23
CA LEU A 15 -2.83 -39.99 10.49
C LEU A 15 -3.72 -38.79 10.19
N THR A 16 -4.95 -38.86 10.67
CA THR A 16 -5.79 -37.68 10.85
C THR A 16 -5.16 -36.83 11.95
N LEU A 17 -4.55 -35.71 11.57
CA LEU A 17 -4.30 -34.61 12.48
C LEU A 17 -5.10 -33.41 11.98
N GLY A 18 -6.18 -33.12 12.70
CA GLY A 18 -6.82 -31.83 12.62
C GLY A 18 -5.84 -30.75 13.08
N THR A 19 -5.92 -29.61 12.43
CA THR A 19 -6.04 -28.29 13.09
C THR A 19 -6.33 -27.31 11.97
N ALA A 20 -7.40 -26.55 12.15
CA ALA A 20 -7.68 -25.40 11.31
C ALA A 20 -6.50 -24.43 11.43
N ALA A 21 -5.77 -24.24 10.35
CA ALA A 21 -4.99 -23.05 10.14
C ALA A 21 -5.71 -22.31 9.01
N THR A 22 -6.60 -21.41 9.42
CA THR A 22 -6.99 -20.25 8.62
C THR A 22 -5.76 -19.70 7.90
N PRO A 23 -5.85 -19.26 6.63
CA PRO A 23 -4.77 -18.42 6.13
C PRO A 23 -4.59 -17.30 7.16
N ILE A 24 -3.37 -17.17 7.68
CA ILE A 24 -2.92 -15.92 8.26
C ILE A 24 -3.00 -14.95 7.08
N ILE A 25 -4.19 -14.36 6.91
CA ILE A 25 -4.32 -13.09 6.25
C ILE A 25 -3.44 -12.22 7.14
N PHE A 26 -2.30 -11.80 6.58
CA PHE A 26 -1.63 -10.62 7.07
C PHE A 26 -2.65 -9.49 6.96
N HIS A 27 -3.46 -9.36 7.99
CA HIS A 27 -4.24 -8.17 8.24
C HIS A 27 -3.27 -7.20 8.89
N ASP A 28 -2.29 -6.75 8.11
CA ASP A 28 -1.72 -5.41 8.31
C ASP A 28 -2.65 -4.42 7.59
N GLY A 29 -3.95 -4.58 7.85
CA GLY A 29 -5.06 -3.87 7.22
C GLY A 29 -5.84 -3.03 8.23
N ILE A 30 -5.22 -2.77 9.39
CA ILE A 30 -5.67 -1.71 10.28
C ILE A 30 -4.94 -0.43 9.91
N MET A 31 -5.32 0.15 8.78
CA MET A 31 -5.46 1.59 8.67
C MET A 31 -6.30 1.87 7.43
N GLU A 32 -7.56 2.19 7.73
CA GLU A 32 -8.36 3.18 7.05
C GLU A 32 -8.73 2.87 5.60
N GLU A 33 -9.96 2.39 5.49
CA GLU A 33 -10.92 2.78 4.47
C GLU A 33 -10.89 4.31 4.26
N LEU A 34 -9.94 4.80 3.46
CA LEU A 34 -9.93 6.15 2.94
C LEU A 34 -9.63 6.06 1.45
N ILE A 35 -10.71 5.94 0.66
CA ILE A 35 -10.79 6.22 -0.78
C ILE A 35 -9.65 5.59 -1.59
N VAL A 36 -9.92 4.41 -2.17
CA VAL A 36 -9.06 3.73 -3.15
C VAL A 36 -8.91 4.61 -4.41
N GLN A 37 -8.08 5.63 -4.32
CA GLN A 37 -7.26 6.09 -5.42
C GLN A 37 -5.94 5.32 -5.28
N ASP A 38 -5.57 4.59 -6.31
CA ASP A 38 -4.35 3.76 -6.34
C ASP A 38 -3.11 4.69 -6.34
N PHE A 39 -2.76 5.19 -5.15
CA PHE A 39 -1.61 6.05 -4.93
C PHE A 39 -0.35 5.19 -4.88
N LYS A 40 0.53 5.39 -5.86
CA LYS A 40 1.82 4.72 -5.97
C LYS A 40 2.89 5.55 -5.29
N GLU A 41 3.67 4.94 -4.40
CA GLU A 41 4.82 5.60 -3.76
C GLU A 41 5.86 6.01 -4.81
N ILE A 42 6.32 7.26 -4.71
CA ILE A 42 7.37 7.85 -5.54
C ILE A 42 8.47 8.43 -4.66
N ALA A 43 9.66 8.63 -5.24
CA ALA A 43 10.71 9.31 -4.51
C ALA A 43 10.32 10.78 -4.30
N VAL A 44 10.76 11.35 -3.18
CA VAL A 44 10.58 12.77 -2.87
C VAL A 44 11.13 13.69 -3.98
N SER A 45 12.17 13.24 -4.68
CA SER A 45 12.77 13.91 -5.83
C SER A 45 11.92 13.86 -7.10
N ASP A 46 10.96 12.95 -7.18
CA ASP A 46 10.01 12.84 -8.31
C ASP A 46 8.78 13.73 -8.12
N VAL A 47 8.62 14.34 -6.93
CA VAL A 47 7.54 15.29 -6.67
C VAL A 47 7.81 16.57 -7.47
N PRO A 48 6.81 17.09 -8.21
CA PRO A 48 6.94 18.35 -8.92
C PRO A 48 7.39 19.48 -7.99
N SER A 49 8.31 20.31 -8.48
CA SER A 49 8.81 21.45 -7.71
C SER A 49 7.70 22.43 -7.31
N THR A 50 6.62 22.51 -8.10
CA THR A 50 5.39 23.27 -7.79
C THR A 50 4.75 22.81 -6.48
N VAL A 51 4.59 21.50 -6.31
CA VAL A 51 4.02 20.87 -5.11
C VAL A 51 4.94 21.05 -3.89
N VAL A 52 6.26 20.90 -4.08
CA VAL A 52 7.24 21.15 -2.99
C VAL A 52 7.21 22.61 -2.56
N THR A 53 7.15 23.54 -3.51
CA THR A 53 7.08 24.99 -3.21
C THR A 53 5.80 25.34 -2.45
N ALA A 54 4.67 24.76 -2.85
CA ALA A 54 3.41 24.91 -2.12
C ALA A 54 3.57 24.41 -0.68
N LEU A 55 4.17 23.22 -0.48
CA LEU A 55 4.38 22.66 0.85
C LEU A 55 5.21 23.58 1.74
N GLU A 56 6.32 24.11 1.23
CA GLU A 56 7.18 25.02 1.98
C GLU A 56 6.48 26.35 2.33
N THR A 57 5.62 26.83 1.43
CA THR A 57 4.89 28.10 1.57
C THR A 57 3.75 27.99 2.58
N ASP A 58 2.88 27.00 2.43
CA ASP A 58 1.67 26.85 3.25
C ASP A 58 1.95 26.10 4.57
N TYR A 59 2.93 25.19 4.57
CA TYR A 59 3.27 24.33 5.71
C TYR A 59 4.75 24.49 6.09
N SER A 60 5.17 25.73 6.33
CA SER A 60 6.53 26.03 6.79
C SER A 60 6.93 25.22 8.03
N GLY A 61 8.06 24.51 7.93
CA GLY A 61 8.56 23.63 8.99
C GLY A 61 8.01 22.20 8.95
N ALA A 62 7.16 21.87 7.98
CA ALA A 62 6.80 20.48 7.70
C ALA A 62 7.97 19.77 6.99
N THR A 63 8.21 18.51 7.37
CA THR A 63 9.20 17.64 6.74
C THR A 63 8.49 16.62 5.88
N LEU A 64 8.74 16.61 4.58
CA LEU A 64 8.18 15.60 3.68
C LEU A 64 8.88 14.26 3.89
N ASN A 65 8.13 13.26 4.37
CA ASN A 65 8.65 11.92 4.63
C ASN A 65 8.44 11.02 3.42
N LYS A 66 7.22 11.01 2.89
CA LYS A 66 6.84 10.16 1.77
C LYS A 66 5.95 10.90 0.80
N ALA A 67 6.03 10.50 -0.45
CA ALA A 67 5.21 11.04 -1.52
C ALA A 67 4.64 9.90 -2.35
N TYR A 68 3.42 10.12 -2.83
CA TYR A 68 2.69 9.18 -3.66
C TYR A 68 2.03 9.93 -4.80
N VAL A 69 1.81 9.25 -5.93
CA VAL A 69 1.09 9.79 -7.09
C VAL A 69 0.04 8.80 -7.58
N ASN A 70 -1.13 9.29 -7.98
CA ASN A 70 -2.17 8.46 -8.58
C ASN A 70 -2.18 8.57 -10.12
N ALA A 71 -3.05 7.79 -10.77
CA ALA A 71 -3.19 7.80 -12.23
C ALA A 71 -3.75 9.13 -12.80
N GLU A 72 -4.39 9.95 -11.96
CA GLU A 72 -4.95 11.26 -12.32
C GLU A 72 -3.92 12.39 -12.22
N GLY A 73 -2.69 12.10 -11.74
CA GLY A 73 -1.65 13.10 -11.53
C GLY A 73 -1.84 13.92 -10.26
N GLN A 74 -2.59 13.40 -9.29
CA GLN A 74 -2.68 13.94 -7.94
C GLN A 74 -1.60 13.30 -7.07
N TYR A 75 -1.05 14.11 -6.18
CA TYR A 75 0.03 13.77 -5.29
C TYR A 75 -0.48 13.73 -3.86
N LYS A 76 -0.16 12.65 -3.15
CA LYS A 76 -0.35 12.53 -1.71
C LYS A 76 1.02 12.67 -1.04
N LEU A 77 1.11 13.58 -0.08
CA LEU A 77 2.31 13.88 0.66
C LEU A 77 2.08 13.54 2.12
N GLU A 78 2.91 12.66 2.69
CA GLU A 78 2.96 12.43 4.13
C GLU A 78 4.07 13.31 4.71
N VAL A 79 3.68 14.33 5.46
CA VAL A 79 4.60 15.29 6.06
C VAL A 79 4.54 15.21 7.58
N SER A 80 5.67 15.38 8.26
CA SER A 80 5.68 15.55 9.72
C SER A 80 5.74 17.03 10.04
N THR A 81 4.81 17.51 10.85
CA THR A 81 4.84 18.87 11.39
C THR A 81 5.99 19.02 12.40
N ALA A 82 6.35 20.26 12.71
CA ALA A 82 7.37 20.55 13.72
C ALA A 82 7.03 19.98 15.12
N GLU A 83 5.75 19.70 15.38
CA GLU A 83 5.26 19.08 16.62
C GLU A 83 5.35 17.55 16.61
N GLY A 84 5.82 16.96 15.50
CA GLY A 84 5.97 15.51 15.32
C GLY A 84 4.69 14.78 14.93
N SER A 85 3.64 15.51 14.56
CA SER A 85 2.41 14.91 14.02
C SER A 85 2.55 14.69 12.53
N ASN A 86 2.08 13.54 12.02
CA ASN A 86 1.99 13.32 10.59
C ASN A 86 0.72 13.97 10.04
N LEU A 87 0.86 14.64 8.91
CA LEU A 87 -0.20 15.24 8.13
C LEU A 87 -0.17 14.63 6.73
N GLU A 88 -1.34 14.27 6.24
CA GLU A 88 -1.53 13.83 4.86
C GLU A 88 -2.09 14.99 4.06
N LEU A 89 -1.34 15.43 3.06
CA LEU A 89 -1.72 16.53 2.18
C LEU A 89 -1.88 16.00 0.77
N TYR A 90 -2.89 16.52 0.07
CA TYR A 90 -3.16 16.13 -1.32
C TYR A 90 -3.04 17.37 -2.19
N ALA A 91 -2.33 17.26 -3.31
CA ALA A 91 -2.12 18.34 -4.26
C ALA A 91 -2.21 17.84 -5.70
N ASP A 92 -2.58 18.70 -6.65
CA ASP A 92 -2.40 18.39 -8.08
C ASP A 92 -0.96 18.67 -8.55
N ALA A 93 -0.65 18.32 -9.79
CA ALA A 93 0.65 18.59 -10.41
C ALA A 93 1.02 20.08 -10.51
N GLU A 94 0.04 20.98 -10.47
CA GLU A 94 0.24 22.43 -10.48
C GLU A 94 0.56 22.98 -9.08
N GLY A 95 0.42 22.16 -8.04
CA GLY A 95 0.67 22.53 -6.65
C GLY A 95 -0.55 23.13 -5.95
N ASN A 96 -1.77 22.98 -6.50
CA ASN A 96 -2.97 23.38 -5.77
C ASN A 96 -3.36 22.28 -4.79
N TRP A 97 -3.63 22.66 -3.55
CA TRP A 97 -4.12 21.75 -2.53
C TRP A 97 -5.54 21.29 -2.82
N ILE A 98 -5.77 19.99 -2.67
CA ILE A 98 -7.07 19.34 -2.85
C ILE A 98 -7.49 18.79 -1.48
N GLU A 99 -8.67 19.17 -1.02
CA GLU A 99 -9.33 18.47 0.08
C GLU A 99 -10.10 17.28 -0.50
N ILE A 100 -9.86 16.10 0.04
CA ILE A 100 -10.58 14.85 -0.27
C ILE A 100 -11.22 14.26 0.98
#